data_AF-A0A7Y3W407-F1
#
_entry.id   AF-A0A7Y3W407-F1
#
_cell.length_a   1.000
_cell.length_b   1.000
_cell.length_c   1.000
_cell.angle_alpha   90.00
_cell.angle_beta   90.00
_cell.angle_gamma   90.00
#
_symmetry.space_group_name_H-M   'P 1'
#
loop_
_entity.id
_entity.type
_entity.pdbx_description
1 polymer ?
#
loop_
_entity_poly.entity_id
_entity_poly.type
_entity_poly.pdbx_seq_one_letter_code
_entity_poly.pdbx_strand_id
1 'polypeptide(L)'
;MFPFSKLSDPKTSFPVVVGLGWLTATIPALIIVNLLQMVLPPEAFQAVEDALISGEMPFWVDAVSIVLFAPLVETLIMGLVFWLSRLVGLGVRGQVIVQVIFWAAAHGAFAFAWAFGPAWIFFVLAIIWVGQREASSGKAFWAVFLVHALNNGLATAAIAAERFAG
;
A
#
# COMPACT_ATOMS: atom_id res chain seq x y z
N MET A 1 6.76 16.68 10.19
CA MET A 1 5.37 16.42 10.61
C MET A 1 4.62 15.86 9.40
N PHE A 2 3.98 14.70 9.52
CA PHE A 2 3.24 14.10 8.39
C PHE A 2 1.99 14.90 8.03
N PRO A 3 1.62 15.03 6.74
CA PRO A 3 0.50 15.84 6.29
C PRO A 3 -0.88 15.16 6.50
N PHE A 4 -1.05 14.37 7.57
CA PHE A 4 -2.26 13.58 7.78
C PHE A 4 -3.53 14.41 7.81
N SER A 5 -3.47 15.64 8.33
CA SER A 5 -4.60 16.58 8.31
C SER A 5 -5.08 16.91 6.90
N LYS A 6 -4.16 17.00 5.92
CA LYS A 6 -4.50 17.21 4.51
C LYS A 6 -5.04 15.93 3.86
N LEU A 7 -4.48 14.78 4.19
CA LEU A 7 -4.94 13.48 3.66
C LEU A 7 -6.35 13.12 4.16
N SER A 8 -6.66 13.49 5.40
CA SER A 8 -7.96 13.22 6.02
C SER A 8 -9.03 14.29 5.74
N ASP A 9 -8.66 15.44 5.17
CA ASP A 9 -9.61 16.53 4.89
C ASP A 9 -10.37 16.26 3.58
N PRO A 10 -11.71 16.11 3.60
CA PRO A 10 -12.50 15.85 2.39
C PRO A 10 -12.43 16.98 1.36
N LYS A 11 -12.06 18.20 1.78
CA LYS A 11 -11.94 19.39 0.91
C LYS A 11 -10.59 19.46 0.18
N THR A 12 -9.60 18.67 0.57
CA THR A 12 -8.30 18.64 -0.12
C THR A 12 -8.51 18.20 -1.58
N SER A 13 -7.85 18.89 -2.51
CA SER A 13 -7.95 18.58 -3.94
C SER A 13 -7.35 17.20 -4.25
N PHE A 14 -7.94 16.52 -5.22
CA PHE A 14 -7.55 15.15 -5.57
C PHE A 14 -6.05 14.99 -5.90
N PRO A 15 -5.42 15.86 -6.72
CA PRO A 15 -3.99 15.73 -7.01
C PRO A 15 -3.11 15.90 -5.78
N VAL A 16 -3.51 16.76 -4.84
CA VAL A 16 -2.76 16.98 -3.59
C VAL A 16 -2.86 15.75 -2.69
N VAL A 17 -4.04 15.12 -2.58
CA VAL A 17 -4.20 13.87 -1.83
C VAL A 17 -3.33 12.76 -2.42
N VAL A 18 -3.32 12.59 -3.74
CA VAL A 18 -2.51 11.55 -4.39
C VAL A 18 -1.02 11.83 -4.23
N GLY A 19 -0.55 13.04 -4.51
CA GLY A 19 0.87 13.38 -4.41
C GLY A 19 1.40 13.30 -2.99
N LEU A 20 0.72 13.93 -2.02
CA LEU A 20 1.13 13.87 -0.62
C LEU A 20 0.95 12.46 -0.04
N GLY A 21 -0.11 11.76 -0.46
CA GLY A 21 -0.40 10.40 -0.05
C GLY A 21 0.71 9.44 -0.47
N TRP A 22 1.14 9.52 -1.73
CA TRP A 22 2.25 8.73 -2.26
C TRP A 22 3.56 9.03 -1.50
N LEU A 23 3.95 10.29 -1.33
CA LEU A 23 5.17 10.61 -0.58
C LEU A 23 5.10 10.13 0.88
N THR A 24 3.93 10.26 1.52
CA THR A 24 3.72 9.86 2.92
C THR A 24 3.68 8.34 3.10
N ALA A 25 3.21 7.60 2.10
CA ALA A 25 3.21 6.14 2.11
C ALA A 25 4.61 5.60 1.78
N THR A 26 5.19 6.05 0.67
CA THR A 26 6.40 5.47 0.09
C THR A 26 7.64 5.75 0.92
N ILE A 27 7.92 7.01 1.28
CA ILE A 27 9.20 7.37 1.94
C ILE A 27 9.38 6.62 3.27
N PRO A 28 8.42 6.63 4.21
CA PRO A 28 8.62 5.92 5.47
C PRO A 28 8.58 4.41 5.30
N ALA A 29 7.81 3.87 4.33
CA ALA A 29 7.83 2.43 4.04
C ALA A 29 9.22 1.99 3.57
N LEU A 30 9.87 2.75 2.69
CA LEU A 30 11.25 2.48 2.27
C LEU A 30 12.22 2.54 3.45
N ILE A 31 12.09 3.55 4.32
CA ILE A 31 12.92 3.65 5.53
C ILE A 31 12.71 2.42 6.44
N ILE A 32 11.47 2.02 6.68
CA ILE A 32 11.13 0.85 7.51
C ILE A 32 11.76 -0.42 6.93
N VAL A 33 11.58 -0.67 5.63
CA VAL A 33 12.13 -1.86 4.98
C VAL A 33 13.66 -1.87 5.03
N ASN A 34 14.32 -0.74 4.75
CA ASN A 34 15.78 -0.64 4.83
C ASN A 34 16.30 -0.87 6.25
N LEU A 35 15.64 -0.30 7.27
CA LEU A 35 16.02 -0.55 8.66
C LEU A 35 15.84 -2.01 9.06
N LEU A 36 14.79 -2.67 8.57
CA LEU A 36 14.57 -4.09 8.82
C LEU A 36 15.64 -4.96 8.14
N GLN A 37 16.02 -4.65 6.91
CA GLN A 37 17.12 -5.33 6.20
C GLN A 37 18.47 -5.18 6.91
N MET A 38 18.69 -4.11 7.68
CA MET A 38 19.92 -3.93 8.47
C MET A 38 19.97 -4.80 9.73
N VAL A 39 18.83 -5.26 10.26
CA VAL A 39 18.76 -5.96 11.56
C VAL A 39 18.27 -7.40 11.45
N LEU A 40 17.57 -7.75 10.37
CA LEU A 40 17.08 -9.09 10.10
C LEU A 40 18.01 -9.82 9.13
N PRO A 41 18.10 -11.15 9.25
CA PRO A 41 18.90 -11.95 8.32
C PRO A 41 18.23 -11.93 6.91
N PRO A 42 19.01 -11.97 5.80
CA PRO A 42 18.47 -11.86 4.44
C PRO A 42 17.35 -12.87 4.11
N GLU A 43 17.42 -14.06 4.71
CA GLU A 43 16.42 -15.13 4.55
C GLU A 43 15.01 -14.69 4.99
N ALA A 44 14.91 -13.65 5.82
CA ALA A 44 13.63 -13.06 6.23
C ALA A 44 12.87 -12.38 5.08
N PHE A 45 13.55 -12.04 3.98
CA PHE A 45 12.99 -11.39 2.79
C PHE A 45 13.03 -12.26 1.54
N GLN A 46 13.84 -13.33 1.54
CA GLN A 46 14.12 -14.16 0.36
C GLN A 46 12.85 -14.63 -0.38
N ALA A 47 11.82 -15.08 0.34
CA ALA A 47 10.59 -15.56 -0.29
C ALA A 47 9.86 -14.48 -1.12
N VAL A 48 9.98 -13.20 -0.74
CA VAL A 48 9.40 -12.09 -1.48
C VAL A 48 10.27 -11.72 -2.68
N GLU A 49 11.60 -11.70 -2.49
CA GLU A 49 12.55 -11.44 -3.58
C GLU A 49 12.41 -12.50 -4.68
N ASP A 50 12.38 -13.78 -4.31
CA ASP A 50 12.18 -14.90 -5.24
C ASP A 50 10.85 -14.76 -5.98
N ALA A 51 9.76 -14.43 -5.28
CA ALA A 51 8.45 -14.23 -5.91
C ALA A 51 8.44 -13.05 -6.90
N LEU A 52 9.17 -11.97 -6.60
CA LEU A 52 9.24 -10.78 -7.44
C LEU A 52 10.18 -10.94 -8.65
N ILE A 53 11.22 -11.78 -8.52
CA ILE A 53 12.29 -11.92 -9.51
C ILE A 53 12.16 -13.18 -10.37
N SER A 54 11.46 -14.23 -9.88
CA SER A 54 11.34 -15.55 -10.52
C SER A 54 10.94 -15.51 -12.01
N GLY A 55 10.19 -14.50 -12.43
CA GLY A 55 10.07 -14.11 -13.84
C GLY A 55 9.44 -15.17 -14.74
N GLU A 56 8.51 -15.97 -14.22
CA GLU A 56 7.81 -17.01 -14.98
C GLU A 56 6.99 -16.46 -16.15
N MET A 57 6.60 -15.18 -16.07
CA MET A 57 5.82 -14.47 -17.08
C MET A 57 6.65 -13.36 -17.77
N PRO A 58 6.24 -12.89 -18.96
CA PRO A 58 6.84 -11.70 -19.56
C PRO A 58 6.74 -10.50 -18.61
N PHE A 59 7.83 -9.75 -18.45
CA PHE A 59 7.91 -8.64 -17.50
C PHE A 59 6.73 -7.64 -17.57
N TRP A 60 6.23 -7.35 -18.78
CA TRP A 60 5.09 -6.43 -18.93
C TRP A 60 3.78 -6.99 -18.32
N VAL A 61 3.60 -8.31 -18.28
CA VAL A 61 2.45 -8.96 -17.63
C VAL A 61 2.56 -8.80 -16.12
N ASP A 62 3.75 -9.04 -15.56
CA ASP A 62 4.01 -8.86 -14.13
C ASP A 62 3.83 -7.39 -13.74
N ALA A 63 4.36 -6.47 -14.54
CA ALA A 63 4.22 -5.03 -14.31
C ALA A 63 2.75 -4.58 -14.31
N VAL A 64 1.94 -5.01 -15.29
CA VAL A 64 0.51 -4.68 -15.31
C VAL A 64 -0.21 -5.30 -14.10
N SER A 65 0.14 -6.53 -13.74
CA SER A 65 -0.46 -7.24 -12.61
C SER A 65 -0.14 -6.55 -11.28
N ILE A 66 1.11 -6.18 -11.05
CA ILE A 66 1.60 -5.56 -9.82
C ILE A 66 1.18 -4.10 -9.70
N VAL A 67 1.22 -3.33 -10.80
CA VAL A 67 0.99 -1.88 -10.76
C VAL A 67 -0.48 -1.51 -10.88
N LEU A 68 -1.28 -2.29 -11.61
CA LEU A 68 -2.68 -1.97 -11.87
C LEU A 68 -3.63 -2.98 -11.24
N PHE A 69 -3.46 -4.27 -11.54
CA PHE A 69 -4.46 -5.26 -11.15
C PHE A 69 -4.49 -5.53 -9.64
N ALA A 70 -3.34 -5.75 -9.01
CA ALA A 70 -3.23 -5.97 -7.57
C ALA A 70 -3.75 -4.75 -6.78
N PRO A 71 -3.29 -3.51 -7.01
CA PRO A 71 -3.83 -2.32 -6.34
C PRO A 71 -5.34 -2.14 -6.53
N LEU A 72 -5.88 -2.47 -7.71
CA LEU A 72 -7.31 -2.44 -7.97
C LEU A 72 -8.06 -3.41 -7.06
N VAL A 73 -7.67 -4.69 -7.08
CA VAL A 73 -8.28 -5.76 -6.27
C VAL A 73 -8.14 -5.46 -4.78
N GLU A 74 -6.96 -5.03 -4.34
CA GLU A 74 -6.69 -4.73 -2.94
C GLU A 74 -7.48 -3.52 -2.45
N THR A 75 -7.66 -2.49 -3.29
CA THR A 75 -8.50 -1.34 -2.94
C THR A 75 -9.97 -1.74 -2.80
N LEU A 76 -10.47 -2.66 -3.64
CA LEU A 76 -11.83 -3.21 -3.51
C LEU A 76 -11.97 -4.01 -2.20
N ILE A 77 -11.01 -4.88 -1.89
CA ILE A 77 -10.98 -5.63 -0.62
C ILE A 77 -10.92 -4.67 0.57
N MET A 78 -10.12 -3.60 0.48
CA MET A 78 -10.04 -2.58 1.52
C MET A 78 -11.40 -1.89 1.72
N GLY A 79 -12.11 -1.56 0.65
CA GLY A 79 -13.49 -1.06 0.71
C GLY A 79 -14.44 -2.04 1.41
N LEU A 80 -14.33 -3.34 1.12
CA LEU A 80 -15.09 -4.40 1.77
C LEU A 80 -14.78 -4.51 3.27
N VAL A 81 -13.50 -4.49 3.66
CA VAL A 81 -13.08 -4.52 5.08
C VAL A 81 -13.61 -3.29 5.83
N PHE A 82 -13.59 -2.11 5.21
CA PHE A 82 -14.22 -0.91 5.77
C PHE A 82 -15.73 -1.04 5.94
N TRP A 83 -16.41 -1.65 4.97
CA TRP A 83 -17.84 -1.89 5.05
C TRP A 83 -18.17 -2.87 6.19
N LEU A 84 -17.49 -4.01 6.26
CA LEU A 84 -17.69 -5.02 7.32
C LEU A 84 -17.39 -4.46 8.72
N SER A 85 -16.28 -3.73 8.88
CA SER A 85 -15.94 -3.10 10.16
C SER A 85 -16.99 -2.08 10.63
N ARG A 86 -17.68 -1.40 9.71
CA ARG A 86 -18.82 -0.54 10.05
C ARG A 86 -20.04 -1.32 10.51
N LEU A 87 -20.32 -2.50 9.93
CA LEU A 87 -21.46 -3.33 10.33
C LEU A 87 -21.34 -3.82 11.79
N VAL A 88 -20.11 -4.06 12.25
CA VAL A 88 -19.84 -4.42 13.65
C VAL A 88 -19.64 -3.22 14.58
N GLY A 89 -20.00 -2.00 14.12
CA GLY A 89 -20.04 -0.80 14.94
C GLY A 89 -18.68 -0.13 15.22
N LEU A 90 -17.62 -0.45 14.47
CA LEU A 90 -16.32 0.18 14.70
C LEU A 90 -16.31 1.65 14.25
N GLY A 91 -15.85 2.53 15.13
CA GLY A 91 -15.55 3.92 14.80
C GLY A 91 -14.34 4.06 13.86
N VAL A 92 -14.07 5.28 13.37
CA VAL A 92 -13.00 5.55 12.37
C VAL A 92 -11.65 4.99 12.80
N ARG A 93 -11.24 5.19 14.07
CA ARG A 93 -9.98 4.67 14.60
C ARG A 93 -9.91 3.15 14.55
N GLY A 94 -10.99 2.47 14.97
CA GLY A 94 -11.08 1.01 14.93
C GLY A 94 -11.01 0.48 13.50
N GLN A 95 -11.67 1.14 12.55
CA GLN A 95 -11.61 0.77 11.14
C GLN A 95 -10.18 0.87 10.58
N VAL A 96 -9.45 1.95 10.88
CA VAL A 96 -8.04 2.11 10.47
C VAL A 96 -7.16 1.02 11.07
N ILE A 97 -7.31 0.73 12.37
CA ILE A 97 -6.54 -0.34 13.04
C ILE A 97 -6.80 -1.70 12.39
N VAL A 98 -8.07 -2.04 12.11
CA VAL A 98 -8.44 -3.30 11.45
C VAL A 98 -7.79 -3.40 10.06
N GLN A 99 -7.75 -2.32 9.28
CA GLN A 99 -7.08 -2.33 7.99
C GLN A 99 -5.59 -2.63 8.13
N VAL A 100 -4.90 -1.94 9.02
CA VAL A 100 -3.46 -2.14 9.22
C VAL A 100 -3.17 -3.57 9.64
N ILE A 101 -3.93 -4.12 10.58
CA ILE A 101 -3.77 -5.51 11.04
C ILE A 101 -4.07 -6.50 9.93
N PHE A 102 -5.18 -6.32 9.21
CA PHE A 102 -5.58 -7.20 8.11
C PHE A 102 -4.50 -7.28 7.04
N TRP A 103 -3.99 -6.13 6.58
CA TRP A 103 -2.99 -6.08 5.52
C TRP A 103 -1.60 -6.51 5.98
N ALA A 104 -1.20 -6.17 7.20
CA ALA A 104 0.02 -6.69 7.81
C ALA A 104 0.00 -8.21 7.93
N ALA A 105 -1.12 -8.80 8.33
CA ALA A 105 -1.28 -10.25 8.42
C ALA A 105 -1.26 -10.90 7.03
N ALA A 106 -1.98 -10.33 6.05
CA ALA A 106 -2.01 -10.86 4.69
C ALA A 106 -0.62 -10.89 4.04
N HIS A 107 0.16 -9.81 4.17
CA HIS A 107 1.52 -9.73 3.64
C HIS A 107 2.53 -10.53 4.47
N GLY A 108 2.34 -10.52 5.80
CA GLY A 108 3.17 -11.27 6.75
C GLY A 108 3.03 -12.78 6.62
N ALA A 109 1.90 -13.27 6.11
CA ALA A 109 1.69 -14.69 5.82
C ALA A 109 2.60 -15.20 4.68
N PHE A 110 3.07 -14.30 3.81
CA PHE A 110 4.03 -14.63 2.75
C PHE A 110 5.47 -14.58 3.28
N ALA A 111 5.82 -13.49 3.97
CA ALA A 111 7.05 -13.36 4.72
C ALA A 111 6.86 -12.40 5.89
N PHE A 112 7.20 -12.80 7.11
CA PHE A 112 6.91 -11.99 8.30
C PHE A 112 7.55 -10.60 8.24
N ALA A 113 8.81 -10.48 7.79
CA ALA A 113 9.50 -9.21 7.66
C ALA A 113 8.84 -8.28 6.61
N TRP A 114 8.15 -8.87 5.63
CA TRP A 114 7.39 -8.15 4.62
C TRP A 114 6.09 -7.56 5.15
N ALA A 115 5.65 -7.88 6.37
CA ALA A 115 4.44 -7.29 6.92
C ALA A 115 4.55 -5.76 7.14
N PHE A 116 5.75 -5.26 7.49
CA PHE A 116 5.91 -3.94 8.08
C PHE A 116 5.87 -2.77 7.08
N GLY A 117 6.49 -2.92 5.91
CA GLY A 117 6.44 -1.90 4.85
C GLY A 117 5.00 -1.69 4.34
N PRO A 118 4.32 -2.74 3.84
CA PRO A 118 2.89 -2.75 3.53
C PRO A 118 2.01 -2.25 4.68
N ALA A 119 2.25 -2.65 5.93
CA ALA A 119 1.45 -2.15 7.07
C ALA A 119 1.45 -0.62 7.15
N TRP A 120 2.61 0.03 6.93
CA TRP A 120 2.69 1.48 6.87
C TRP A 120 1.95 2.06 5.67
N ILE A 121 2.12 1.48 4.48
CA ILE A 121 1.43 1.92 3.26
C ILE A 121 -0.09 1.86 3.48
N PHE A 122 -0.60 0.72 3.93
CA PHE A 122 -2.03 0.51 4.18
C PHE A 122 -2.57 1.38 5.33
N PHE A 123 -1.74 1.75 6.30
CA PHE A 123 -2.11 2.78 7.28
C PHE A 123 -2.41 4.12 6.59
N VAL A 124 -1.51 4.60 5.71
CA VAL A 124 -1.71 5.85 4.97
C VAL A 124 -2.91 5.75 4.03
N LEU A 125 -3.06 4.65 3.30
CA LEU A 125 -4.21 4.39 2.43
C LEU A 125 -5.52 4.39 3.22
N ALA A 126 -5.54 3.81 4.43
CA ALA A 126 -6.70 3.82 5.31
C ALA A 126 -7.08 5.24 5.74
N ILE A 127 -6.10 6.10 6.06
CA ILE A 127 -6.33 7.53 6.38
C ILE A 127 -6.93 8.27 5.18
N ILE A 128 -6.38 8.06 3.97
CA ILE A 128 -6.91 8.64 2.73
C ILE A 128 -8.36 8.17 2.53
N TRP A 129 -8.63 6.88 2.66
CA TRP A 129 -9.98 6.34 2.47
C TRP A 129 -10.99 6.97 3.42
N VAL A 130 -10.71 6.97 4.73
CA VAL A 130 -11.67 7.47 5.72
C VAL A 130 -11.91 8.97 5.62
N GLY A 131 -10.90 9.75 5.21
CA GLY A 131 -11.05 11.19 5.02
C GLY A 131 -11.74 11.57 3.71
N GLN A 132 -11.36 10.93 2.61
CA GLN A 132 -11.91 11.28 1.30
C GLN A 132 -13.29 10.69 1.04
N ARG A 133 -13.70 9.62 1.75
CA ARG A 133 -15.02 9.01 1.55
C ARG A 133 -16.17 9.89 2.00
N GLU A 134 -15.91 10.87 2.87
CA GLU A 134 -16.90 11.87 3.28
C GLU A 134 -17.27 12.79 2.10
N ALA A 135 -16.34 13.06 1.19
CA ALA A 135 -16.64 13.78 -0.06
C ALA A 135 -17.34 12.88 -1.08
N SER A 136 -16.75 11.72 -1.39
CA SER A 136 -17.41 10.63 -2.11
C SER A 136 -16.60 9.33 -2.02
N SER A 137 -17.27 8.19 -1.99
CA SER A 137 -16.60 6.89 -2.00
C SER A 137 -15.78 6.66 -3.28
N GLY A 138 -16.23 7.18 -4.43
CA GLY A 138 -15.46 7.12 -5.68
C GLY A 138 -14.16 7.91 -5.62
N LYS A 139 -14.17 9.13 -5.05
CA LYS A 139 -12.95 9.93 -4.85
C LYS A 139 -11.96 9.20 -3.94
N ALA A 140 -12.44 8.63 -2.83
CA ALA A 140 -11.62 7.85 -1.90
C ALA A 140 -10.99 6.64 -2.56
N PHE A 141 -11.80 5.87 -3.30
CA PHE A 141 -11.36 4.70 -4.04
C PHE A 141 -10.23 5.05 -5.01
N TRP A 142 -10.46 6.02 -5.89
CA TRP A 142 -9.45 6.37 -6.89
C TRP A 142 -8.20 7.00 -6.28
N ALA A 143 -8.33 7.77 -5.19
CA ALA A 143 -7.17 8.31 -4.49
C ALA A 143 -6.30 7.19 -3.89
N VAL A 144 -6.92 6.22 -3.21
CA VAL A 144 -6.22 5.05 -2.64
C VAL A 144 -5.58 4.20 -3.73
N PHE A 145 -6.36 3.85 -4.76
CA PHE A 145 -5.89 3.07 -5.89
C PHE A 145 -4.66 3.71 -6.54
N LEU A 146 -4.71 5.02 -6.86
CA LEU A 146 -3.60 5.69 -7.53
C LEU A 146 -2.36 5.78 -6.63
N VAL A 147 -2.52 6.10 -5.34
CA VAL A 147 -1.39 6.12 -4.40
C VAL A 147 -0.74 4.73 -4.31
N HIS A 148 -1.55 3.68 -4.26
CA HIS A 148 -1.08 2.31 -4.20
C HIS A 148 -0.38 1.88 -5.50
N ALA A 149 -1.00 2.16 -6.65
CA ALA A 149 -0.43 1.91 -7.97
C ALA A 149 0.91 2.64 -8.17
N LEU A 150 1.03 3.89 -7.72
CA LEU A 150 2.29 4.64 -7.78
C LEU A 150 3.38 4.02 -6.88
N ASN A 151 3.01 3.51 -5.71
CA ASN A 151 3.96 2.82 -4.83
C ASN A 151 4.46 1.52 -5.48
N ASN A 152 3.56 0.71 -6.03
CA ASN A 152 3.91 -0.52 -6.73
C ASN A 152 4.68 -0.25 -8.03
N GLY A 153 4.35 0.84 -8.73
CA GLY A 153 5.06 1.31 -9.91
C GLY A 153 6.52 1.65 -9.61
N LEU A 154 6.79 2.30 -8.48
CA LEU A 154 8.16 2.58 -8.04
C LEU A 154 8.94 1.28 -7.76
N ALA A 155 8.34 0.34 -7.03
CA ALA A 155 8.97 -0.96 -6.74
C ALA A 155 9.23 -1.75 -8.03
N THR A 156 8.26 -1.78 -8.94
CA THR A 156 8.38 -2.46 -10.25
C THR A 156 9.46 -1.82 -11.11
N ALA A 157 9.59 -0.49 -11.09
CA ALA A 157 10.64 0.22 -11.81
C ALA A 157 12.03 -0.09 -11.25
N ALA A 158 12.18 -0.26 -9.94
CA ALA A 158 13.44 -0.67 -9.32
C ALA A 158 13.83 -2.09 -9.77
N ILE A 159 12.89 -3.04 -9.73
CA ILE A 159 13.11 -4.42 -10.21
C ILE A 159 13.48 -4.44 -11.70
N ALA A 160 12.80 -3.62 -12.52
CA ALA A 160 13.11 -3.51 -13.94
C ALA A 160 14.55 -3.02 -14.18
N ALA A 161 14.98 -2.02 -13.41
CA ALA A 161 16.33 -1.49 -13.51
C ALA A 161 17.36 -2.57 -13.18
N GLU A 162 17.15 -3.37 -12.14
CA GLU A 162 18.05 -4.49 -11.78
C GLU A 162 18.06 -5.59 -12.85
N ARG A 163 16.88 -5.97 -13.37
CA ARG A 163 16.75 -7.06 -14.35
C ARG A 163 17.35 -6.74 -15.71
N PHE A 164 17.33 -5.48 -16.15
CA PHE A 164 17.74 -5.08 -17.51
C PHE A 164 19.05 -4.27 -17.57
N ALA A 165 19.63 -3.88 -16.43
CA ALA A 165 20.94 -3.21 -16.40
C ALA A 165 22.13 -4.20 -16.37
N GLY A 166 21.87 -5.50 -16.15
CA GLY A 166 22.83 -6.60 -16.30
C GLY A 166 22.77 -7.26 -17.66
#